data_AF-A0A0S9LPH3-F1
#
_entry.id   AF-A0A0S9LPH3-F1
#
_cell.length_a   1.000
_cell.length_b   1.000
_cell.length_c   1.000
_cell.angle_alpha   90.00
_cell.angle_beta   90.00
_cell.angle_gamma   90.00
#
_symmetry.space_group_name_H-M   'P 1'
#
loop_
_entity.id
_entity.type
_entity.pdbx_description
1 polymer ?
#
loop_
_entity_poly.entity_id
_entity_poly.type
_entity_poly.pdbx_seq_one_letter_code
_entity_poly.pdbx_strand_id
1 'polypeptide(L)'
;MFLDNWCANSRRPYISVMEDPLAAAQIQPTGGTTDDTRSLDLHGWRHTGDVGVKNERGFITIVDRIKDIIVTGGFNGFPAPIEKVILEHEAVQECAVVDVPDAKWGEAVKALVEPSRAAGSARTR
;
A
#
# COMPACT_ATOMS: atom_id res chain seq x y z
N MET A 1 27.51 11.22 6.94
CA MET A 1 28.62 10.88 6.00
C MET A 1 28.79 9.42 5.59
N PHE A 2 27.93 8.46 6.00
CA PHE A 2 27.84 7.14 5.33
C PHE A 2 26.48 6.91 4.62
N LEU A 3 25.49 7.79 4.86
CA LEU A 3 24.23 7.90 4.10
C LEU A 3 24.31 8.89 2.92
N ASP A 4 25.38 9.69 2.83
CA ASP A 4 25.48 10.79 1.87
C ASP A 4 26.01 10.36 0.49
N ASN A 5 26.35 9.08 0.28
CA ASN A 5 27.04 8.60 -0.94
C ASN A 5 26.34 7.49 -1.75
N TRP A 6 25.18 6.99 -1.31
CA TRP A 6 24.21 6.41 -2.28
C TRP A 6 23.52 7.54 -3.07
N CYS A 7 23.62 8.75 -2.52
CA CYS A 7 23.09 10.04 -2.93
C CYS A 7 23.75 10.65 -4.17
N ALA A 8 24.30 9.87 -5.13
CA ALA A 8 25.05 10.47 -6.25
C ALA A 8 24.56 10.11 -7.66
N ASN A 9 23.83 9.01 -7.92
CA ASN A 9 23.62 8.66 -9.34
C ASN A 9 22.39 7.80 -9.68
N SER A 10 21.20 8.42 -9.74
CA SER A 10 20.19 8.15 -10.78
C SER A 10 18.88 8.92 -10.50
N ARG A 11 18.60 9.97 -11.29
CA ARG A 11 17.27 10.59 -11.58
C ARG A 11 16.16 10.29 -10.55
N ARG A 12 16.06 11.11 -9.49
CA ARG A 12 15.67 10.71 -8.12
C ARG A 12 14.18 10.78 -7.78
N PRO A 13 13.48 9.64 -7.68
CA PRO A 13 12.30 9.50 -6.84
C PRO A 13 12.65 8.83 -5.49
N TYR A 14 11.95 9.16 -4.41
CA TYR A 14 12.13 8.56 -3.08
C TYR A 14 10.87 7.86 -2.56
N ILE A 15 11.07 6.88 -1.69
CA ILE A 15 10.03 6.10 -0.98
C ILE A 15 9.71 6.83 0.32
N SER A 16 8.44 6.93 0.68
CA SER A 16 8.05 7.38 2.01
C SER A 16 8.44 6.29 3.03
N VAL A 17 9.56 6.51 3.72
CA VAL A 17 10.11 5.55 4.68
C VAL A 17 9.55 5.81 6.07
N MET A 18 9.03 4.76 6.70
CA MET A 18 8.54 4.81 8.07
C MET A 18 9.44 4.02 9.00
N GLU A 19 9.65 4.57 10.19
CA GLU A 19 10.34 3.90 11.30
C GLU A 19 9.36 3.02 12.10
N ASP A 20 8.06 3.33 12.05
CA ASP A 20 6.98 2.60 12.75
C ASP A 20 5.89 2.16 11.75
N PRO A 21 5.55 0.85 11.66
CA PRO A 21 4.45 0.37 10.83
C PRO A 21 3.06 0.94 11.20
N LEU A 22 2.84 1.42 12.43
CA LEU A 22 1.61 2.12 12.82
C LEU A 22 1.57 3.58 12.35
N ALA A 23 2.72 4.22 12.07
CA ALA A 23 2.77 5.56 11.49
C ALA A 23 2.17 5.60 10.07
N ALA A 24 2.12 4.45 9.40
CA ALA A 24 1.46 4.26 8.11
C ALA A 24 -0.02 4.64 8.15
N ALA A 25 -0.68 4.37 9.29
CA ALA A 25 -2.09 4.68 9.49
C ALA A 25 -2.35 6.17 9.75
N GLN A 26 -1.30 6.98 9.94
CA GLN A 26 -1.40 8.43 10.19
C GLN A 26 -0.92 9.27 9.01
N ILE A 27 -0.52 8.63 7.90
CA ILE A 27 -0.27 9.35 6.66
C ILE A 27 -1.62 9.87 6.17
N GLN A 28 -1.95 11.10 6.55
CA GLN A 28 -2.91 11.88 5.79
C GLN A 28 -2.35 11.98 4.37
N PRO A 29 -3.17 11.82 3.33
CA PRO A 29 -2.77 12.23 2.00
C PRO A 29 -2.46 13.72 2.10
N THR A 30 -1.18 14.04 2.35
CA THR A 30 -0.68 15.40 2.24
C THR A 30 -1.07 15.79 0.83
N GLY A 31 -1.94 16.80 0.72
CA GLY A 31 -2.74 17.12 -0.46
C GLY A 31 -1.95 17.58 -1.69
N GLY A 32 -0.77 17.01 -1.94
CA GLY A 32 -0.10 17.00 -3.22
C GLY A 32 -0.58 15.79 -4.01
N THR A 33 -1.24 16.05 -5.12
CA THR A 33 -1.62 15.05 -6.12
C THR A 33 -0.36 14.33 -6.61
N THR A 34 -0.04 13.14 -6.07
CA THR A 34 1.18 12.38 -6.41
C THR A 34 1.18 11.82 -7.85
N ASP A 35 0.21 12.22 -8.68
CA ASP A 35 0.18 11.93 -10.12
C ASP A 35 0.87 13.00 -10.96
N ASP A 36 1.17 14.15 -10.36
CA ASP A 36 1.83 15.20 -11.10
C ASP A 36 3.27 14.77 -11.37
N THR A 37 3.54 14.38 -12.62
CA THR A 37 4.82 13.81 -13.04
C THR A 37 5.99 14.80 -12.88
N ARG A 38 5.67 16.05 -12.48
CA ARG A 38 6.55 17.20 -12.37
C ARG A 38 6.68 17.79 -10.95
N SER A 39 5.96 17.30 -9.95
CA SER A 39 6.07 17.86 -8.59
C SER A 39 7.31 17.31 -7.89
N LEU A 40 8.37 18.12 -7.84
CA LEU A 40 9.53 17.90 -6.99
C LEU A 40 9.30 18.58 -5.64
N ASP A 41 9.82 18.01 -4.56
CA ASP A 41 9.83 18.66 -3.26
C ASP A 41 10.83 19.84 -3.22
N LEU A 42 10.90 20.52 -2.06
CA LEU A 42 11.82 21.65 -1.82
C LEU A 42 13.31 21.27 -1.98
N HIS A 43 13.62 19.98 -2.04
CA HIS A 43 14.95 19.43 -2.18
C HIS A 43 15.21 18.85 -3.59
N GLY A 44 14.25 18.98 -4.52
CA GLY A 44 14.36 18.50 -5.89
C GLY A 44 14.09 16.99 -6.07
N TRP A 45 13.45 16.34 -5.10
CA TRP A 45 13.12 14.91 -5.13
C TRP A 45 11.68 14.67 -5.56
N ARG A 46 11.46 13.58 -6.30
CA ARG A 46 10.11 13.15 -6.68
C ARG A 46 9.55 12.15 -5.67
N HIS A 47 8.32 12.34 -5.26
CA HIS A 47 7.63 11.32 -4.47
C HIS A 47 7.21 10.17 -5.41
N THR A 48 7.70 8.96 -5.17
CA THR A 48 7.23 7.75 -5.89
C THR A 48 5.75 7.47 -5.61
N GLY A 49 5.29 7.86 -4.42
CA GLY A 49 4.04 7.40 -3.86
C GLY A 49 4.13 6.01 -3.23
N ASP A 50 5.30 5.37 -3.24
CA ASP A 50 5.52 4.09 -2.59
C ASP A 50 5.80 4.30 -1.10
N VAL A 51 5.25 3.40 -0.29
CA VAL A 51 5.36 3.37 1.16
C VAL A 51 6.23 2.19 1.55
N GLY A 52 7.24 2.44 2.38
CA GLY A 52 8.17 1.42 2.83
C GLY A 52 8.43 1.47 4.33
N VAL A 53 8.67 0.29 4.91
CA VAL A 53 9.05 0.13 6.31
C VAL A 53 10.54 -0.19 6.39
N LYS A 54 11.27 0.54 7.23
CA LYS A 54 12.69 0.33 7.45
C LYS A 54 12.92 -0.53 8.69
N ASN A 55 13.74 -1.56 8.57
CA ASN A 55 14.15 -2.38 9.72
C ASN A 55 15.39 -1.82 10.43
N GLU A 56 15.72 -2.38 11.60
CA GLU A 56 16.87 -2.00 12.42
C GLU A 56 18.22 -2.10 11.68
N ARG A 57 18.30 -2.97 10.67
CA ARG A 57 19.50 -3.16 9.82
C ARG A 57 19.58 -2.16 8.67
N GLY A 58 18.58 -1.29 8.52
CA GLY A 58 18.53 -0.25 7.50
C GLY A 58 17.99 -0.68 6.15
N PHE A 59 17.45 -1.90 6.02
CA PHE A 59 16.76 -2.33 4.79
C PHE A 59 15.34 -1.81 4.77
N ILE A 60 14.86 -1.43 3.59
CA ILE A 60 13.50 -0.95 3.35
C ILE A 60 12.73 -2.04 2.60
N THR A 61 11.56 -2.40 3.14
CA THR A 61 10.59 -3.26 2.46
C THR A 61 9.45 -2.39 1.97
N ILE A 62 9.12 -2.45 0.67
CA ILE A 62 7.95 -1.79 0.11
C ILE A 62 6.72 -2.54 0.58
N VAL A 63 5.76 -1.82 1.15
CA VAL A 63 4.55 -2.40 1.72
C VAL A 63 3.33 -2.07 0.89
N ASP A 64 3.22 -0.83 0.40
CA ASP A 64 2.04 -0.39 -0.36
C ASP A 64 2.30 0.95 -1.06
N ARG A 65 1.26 1.54 -1.67
CA ARG A 65 1.29 2.88 -2.25
C ARG A 65 0.31 3.80 -1.51
N ILE A 66 0.72 5.06 -1.34
CA ILE A 66 -0.07 6.08 -0.63
C ILE A 66 -1.45 6.34 -1.29
N LYS A 67 -1.55 6.10 -2.60
CA LYS A 67 -2.79 6.25 -3.36
C LYS A 67 -3.73 5.05 -3.24
N ASP A 68 -3.20 3.90 -2.85
CA ASP A 68 -3.92 2.63 -2.82
C ASP A 68 -4.40 2.32 -1.38
N ILE A 69 -4.23 3.27 -0.44
CA ILE A 69 -4.71 3.20 0.94
C ILE A 69 -6.23 3.35 0.95
N ILE A 70 -6.92 2.39 1.56
CA ILE A 70 -8.38 2.42 1.76
C ILE A 70 -8.68 3.15 3.07
N VAL A 71 -9.52 4.17 3.03
CA VAL A 71 -9.91 4.95 4.23
C VAL A 71 -11.31 4.55 4.68
N THR A 72 -11.39 3.48 5.48
CA THR A 72 -12.64 2.93 6.00
C THR A 72 -12.94 3.42 7.41
N GLY A 73 -14.02 4.18 7.59
CA GLY A 73 -14.48 4.62 8.91
C GLY A 73 -13.48 5.51 9.67
N GLY A 74 -12.61 6.22 8.96
CA GLY A 74 -11.54 7.03 9.54
C GLY A 74 -10.27 6.26 9.88
N PHE A 75 -10.14 5.01 9.44
CA PHE A 75 -8.93 4.20 9.56
C PHE A 75 -8.31 3.93 8.19
N ASN A 76 -6.99 4.03 8.11
CA ASN A 76 -6.22 3.70 6.92
C ASN A 76 -5.92 2.20 6.89
N GLY A 77 -6.46 1.51 5.88
CA GLY A 77 -6.23 0.11 5.58
C GLY A 77 -5.35 -0.05 4.35
N PHE A 78 -4.39 -0.98 4.42
CA PHE A 78 -3.54 -1.36 3.31
C PHE A 78 -4.11 -2.65 2.68
N PRO A 79 -4.39 -2.68 1.36
CA PRO A 79 -4.87 -3.88 0.69
C PRO A 79 -3.95 -5.09 0.89
N ALA A 80 -2.63 -4.93 0.76
CA ALA A 80 -1.70 -6.06 0.72
C ALA A 80 -1.72 -6.94 2.00
N PRO A 81 -1.73 -6.39 3.23
CA PRO A 81 -1.95 -7.19 4.45
C PRO A 81 -3.30 -7.92 4.48
N ILE A 82 -4.37 -7.30 3.98
CA ILE A 82 -5.72 -7.88 3.97
C ILE A 82 -5.75 -9.05 2.97
N GLU A 83 -5.21 -8.84 1.77
CA GLU A 83 -5.06 -9.87 0.74
C GLU A 83 -4.27 -11.06 1.26
N LYS A 84 -3.14 -10.80 1.94
CA LYS A 84 -2.33 -11.85 2.55
C LYS A 84 -3.12 -12.74 3.51
N VAL A 85 -3.95 -12.15 4.38
CA VAL A 85 -4.81 -12.91 5.30
C VAL A 85 -5.88 -13.71 4.53
N ILE A 86 -6.46 -13.14 3.46
CA ILE A 86 -7.45 -13.84 2.64
C ILE A 86 -6.81 -15.03 1.90
N LEU A 87 -5.59 -14.88 1.41
CA LEU A 87 -4.82 -15.92 0.71
C LEU A 87 -4.41 -17.09 1.62
N GLU A 88 -4.43 -16.92 2.96
CA GLU A 88 -4.22 -18.03 3.90
C GLU A 88 -5.40 -19.02 3.89
N HIS A 89 -6.55 -18.65 3.33
CA HIS A 89 -7.73 -19.51 3.28
C HIS A 89 -7.64 -20.52 2.12
N GLU A 90 -7.66 -21.83 2.42
CA GLU A 90 -7.47 -22.92 1.43
C GLU A 90 -8.43 -22.91 0.22
N ALA A 91 -9.62 -22.34 0.41
CA ALA A 91 -10.62 -22.21 -0.67
C ALA A 91 -10.36 -21.01 -1.61
N VAL A 92 -9.33 -20.21 -1.39
CA VAL A 92 -8.97 -19.04 -2.21
C VAL A 92 -7.69 -19.34 -2.99
N GLN A 93 -7.74 -19.13 -4.31
CA GLN A 93 -6.59 -19.26 -5.20
C GLN A 93 -5.82 -17.95 -5.30
N GLU A 94 -6.56 -16.86 -5.52
CA GLU A 94 -6.06 -15.49 -5.69
C GLU A 94 -7.10 -14.52 -5.12
N CYS A 95 -6.67 -13.33 -4.72
CA CYS A 95 -7.58 -12.27 -4.31
C CYS A 95 -7.05 -10.88 -4.63
N ALA A 96 -7.96 -9.92 -4.74
CA ALA A 96 -7.65 -8.51 -4.83
C ALA A 96 -8.60 -7.74 -3.91
N VAL A 97 -8.06 -6.79 -3.14
CA VAL A 97 -8.83 -5.95 -2.22
C VAL A 97 -8.87 -4.52 -2.76
N VAL A 98 -10.08 -3.96 -2.84
CA VAL A 98 -10.32 -2.61 -3.35
C VAL A 98 -11.25 -1.86 -2.41
N ASP A 99 -11.17 -0.54 -2.44
CA ASP A 99 -12.17 0.35 -1.86
C ASP A 99 -13.45 0.37 -2.73
N VAL A 100 -14.59 0.53 -2.08
CA VAL A 100 -15.84 0.90 -2.75
C VAL A 100 -16.53 2.01 -1.96
N PRO A 101 -17.13 3.01 -2.63
CA PRO A 101 -17.88 4.05 -1.93
C PRO A 101 -18.99 3.46 -1.05
N ASP A 102 -19.07 3.91 0.20
CA ASP A 102 -20.03 3.43 1.19
C ASP A 102 -20.58 4.57 2.05
N ALA A 103 -21.90 4.57 2.27
CA ALA A 103 -22.58 5.64 2.98
C ALA A 103 -22.26 5.71 4.49
N LYS A 104 -21.82 4.60 5.09
CA LYS A 104 -21.50 4.50 6.53
C LYS A 104 -20.01 4.72 6.77
N TRP A 105 -19.17 4.16 5.91
CA TRP A 105 -17.72 4.08 6.13
C TRP A 105 -16.92 5.08 5.28
N GLY A 106 -17.56 5.78 4.33
CA GLY A 106 -16.88 6.56 3.31
C GLY A 106 -16.39 5.63 2.20
N GLU A 107 -15.42 4.79 2.54
CA GLU A 107 -14.94 3.68 1.71
C GLU A 107 -15.12 2.37 2.48
N ALA A 108 -15.76 1.38 1.89
CA ALA A 108 -15.82 0.03 2.41
C ALA A 108 -14.78 -0.85 1.71
N VAL A 109 -14.17 -1.76 2.48
CA VAL A 109 -13.25 -2.76 1.95
C VAL A 109 -14.04 -3.85 1.22
N LYS A 110 -13.71 -4.13 -0.04
CA LYS A 110 -14.28 -5.24 -0.81
C LYS A 110 -13.19 -6.12 -1.39
N ALA A 111 -13.29 -7.42 -1.13
CA ALA A 111 -12.41 -8.44 -1.70
C ALA A 111 -13.07 -9.13 -2.89
N LEU A 112 -12.36 -9.20 -4.01
CA LEU A 112 -12.65 -10.09 -5.12
C LEU A 112 -11.78 -11.34 -4.94
N VAL A 113 -12.40 -12.51 -4.99
CA VAL A 113 -11.72 -13.78 -4.72
C VAL A 113 -11.89 -14.73 -5.89
N GLU A 114 -10.79 -15.32 -6.34
CA GLU A 114 -10.81 -16.49 -7.20
C GLU A 114 -10.86 -17.74 -6.30
N PRO A 115 -11.93 -18.56 -6.38
CA PRO A 115 -12.01 -19.77 -5.58
C PRO A 115 -11.03 -20.84 -6.08
N SER A 116 -10.39 -21.55 -5.15
CA SER A 116 -9.53 -22.70 -5.45
C SER A 116 -10.29 -23.78 -6.20
N ARG A 117 -9.60 -24.39 -7.19
CA ARG A 117 -10.16 -25.47 -8.02
C ARG A 117 -10.61 -26.68 -7.19
N ALA A 118 -10.01 -26.90 -6.02
CA ALA A 118 -10.44 -27.92 -5.07
C ALA A 118 -11.79 -27.60 -4.40
N ALA A 119 -12.08 -26.32 -4.15
CA ALA A 119 -13.34 -25.85 -3.60
C ALA A 119 -14.49 -25.84 -4.64
N GLY A 120 -14.15 -25.78 -5.93
CA GLY A 120 -15.09 -25.74 -7.05
C GLY A 120 -15.84 -27.04 -7.38
N SER A 121 -15.50 -28.18 -6.74
CA SER A 121 -16.25 -29.43 -6.95
C SER A 121 -17.61 -29.46 -6.24
N ALA A 122 -17.92 -28.46 -5.41
CA ALA A 122 -19.04 -28.55 -4.48
C ALA A 122 -20.33 -27.81 -4.88
N ARG A 123 -20.38 -26.94 -5.90
CA ARG A 123 -21.63 -26.21 -6.21
C ARG A 123 -21.89 -26.00 -7.71
N THR A 124 -22.71 -26.89 -8.26
CA THR A 124 -23.60 -26.62 -9.39
C THR A 124 -24.88 -25.99 -8.86
N ARG A 125 -25.22 -24.76 -9.28
CA ARG A 125 -26.59 -24.28 -9.56
C ARG A 125 -26.58 -22.86 -10.08
#